data_AF-A0A1N6GHZ9-F1
#
_entry.id   AF-A0A1N6GHZ9-F1
#
_cell.length_a   1.000
_cell.length_b   1.000
_cell.length_c   1.000
_cell.angle_alpha   90.00
_cell.angle_beta   90.00
_cell.angle_gamma   90.00
#
_symmetry.space_group_name_H-M   'P 1'
#
loop_
_entity.id
_entity.type
_entity.pdbx_description
1 polymer ?
#
loop_
_entity_poly.entity_id
_entity_poly.type
_entity_poly.pdbx_seq_one_letter_code
_entity_poly.pdbx_strand_id
1 'polypeptide(L)' 'MSEQHNKKPVKLCYEHIGGKLGELLLEQFIAKGWIEKADPKEKNYLITAIGEIEFAKLGVDLSKIKS' A
#
# COMPACT_ATOMS: atom_id res chain seq x y z
N MET A 1 -35.15 -8.51 -5.55
CA MET A 1 -34.05 -7.80 -6.22
C MET A 1 -32.76 -8.21 -5.54
N SER A 2 -32.04 -9.16 -6.12
CA SER A 2 -30.72 -9.55 -5.64
C SER A 2 -29.72 -8.52 -6.13
N GLU A 3 -29.25 -7.66 -5.23
CA GLU A 3 -28.10 -6.80 -5.49
C GLU A 3 -26.90 -7.69 -5.82
N GLN A 4 -26.59 -7.80 -7.11
CA GLN A 4 -25.30 -8.28 -7.55
C GLN A 4 -24.27 -7.29 -7.04
N HIS A 5 -23.71 -7.52 -5.86
CA HIS A 5 -22.50 -6.85 -5.42
C HIS A 5 -21.44 -7.16 -6.46
N ASN A 6 -21.20 -6.19 -7.36
CA ASN A 6 -20.20 -6.27 -8.41
C ASN A 6 -18.83 -6.23 -7.73
N LYS A 7 -18.37 -7.39 -7.25
CA LYS A 7 -17.11 -7.53 -6.52
C LYS A 7 -15.99 -7.17 -7.49
N LYS A 8 -15.25 -6.11 -7.18
CA LYS A 8 -14.07 -5.73 -7.95
C LYS A 8 -13.01 -6.82 -7.76
N PRO A 9 -12.46 -7.41 -8.84
CA PRO A 9 -11.48 -8.47 -8.71
C PRO A 9 -10.19 -7.91 -8.11
N VAL A 10 -9.63 -8.62 -7.13
CA VAL A 10 -8.30 -8.33 -6.57
C VAL A 10 -7.31 -9.30 -7.20
N LYS A 11 -6.23 -8.76 -7.79
CA LYS A 11 -5.16 -9.58 -8.33
C LYS A 11 -4.10 -9.74 -7.25
N LEU A 12 -3.76 -10.98 -6.92
CA LEU A 12 -2.63 -11.28 -6.05
C LEU A 12 -1.41 -11.56 -6.93
N CYS A 13 -0.26 -11.07 -6.50
CA CYS A 13 1.03 -11.44 -7.06
C CYS A 13 1.74 -12.23 -5.96
N TYR A 14 1.68 -13.55 -6.03
CA TYR A 14 2.11 -14.43 -4.93
C TYR A 14 1.38 -14.10 -3.62
N GLU A 15 2.11 -13.62 -2.62
CA GLU A 15 1.62 -13.33 -1.27
C GLU A 15 1.29 -11.84 -1.04
N HIS A 16 1.32 -11.00 -2.10
CA HIS A 16 0.99 -9.58 -1.99
C HIS A 16 -0.13 -9.14 -2.93
N ILE A 17 -0.78 -8.02 -2.56
CA ILE A 17 -1.80 -7.37 -3.39
C ILE A 17 -1.11 -6.74 -4.59
N GLY A 18 -1.44 -7.21 -5.78
CA GLY A 18 -0.90 -6.74 -7.04
C GLY A 18 -1.98 -6.21 -7.99
N GLY A 19 -1.58 -5.99 -9.24
CA GLY A 19 -2.47 -5.44 -10.28
C GLY A 19 -2.95 -4.03 -9.96
N LYS A 20 -4.13 -3.67 -10.47
CA LYS A 20 -4.65 -2.30 -10.36
C LYS A 20 -4.94 -1.86 -8.93
N LEU A 21 -5.32 -2.78 -8.04
CA LEU A 21 -5.54 -2.44 -6.63
C LEU A 21 -4.24 -2.07 -5.92
N GLY A 22 -3.17 -2.85 -6.12
CA GLY A 22 -1.85 -2.55 -5.54
C GLY A 22 -1.31 -1.21 -6.04
N GLU A 23 -1.47 -0.92 -7.33
CA GLU A 23 -1.09 0.38 -7.93
C GLU A 23 -1.84 1.55 -7.27
N LEU A 24 -3.17 1.47 -7.16
CA LEU A 24 -3.99 2.54 -6.56
C LEU A 24 -3.68 2.73 -5.06
N LEU A 25 -3.38 1.65 -4.34
CA LEU A 25 -2.96 1.74 -2.94
C LEU A 25 -1.61 2.44 -2.82
N LEU A 26 -0.65 2.09 -3.67
CA LEU A 26 0.67 2.75 -3.71
C LEU A 26 0.52 4.24 -3.99
N GLU A 27 -0.23 4.61 -5.03
CA GLU A 27 -0.49 6.02 -5.37
C GLU A 27 -1.12 6.78 -4.20
N GLN A 28 -2.09 6.17 -3.50
CA GLN A 28 -2.69 6.80 -2.33
C GLN A 28 -1.71 6.94 -1.16
N PHE A 29 -0.88 5.94 -0.89
CA PHE A 29 0.11 6.04 0.18
C PHE A 29 1.16 7.12 -0.13
N ILE A 30 1.55 7.28 -1.39
CA ILE A 30 2.43 8.38 -1.82
C ILE A 30 1.71 9.73 -1.66
N ALA A 31 0.47 9.85 -2.15
CA ALA A 31 -0.31 11.08 -2.10
C ALA A 31 -0.60 11.53 -0.65
N LYS A 32 -0.79 10.58 0.26
CA LYS A 32 -0.93 10.84 1.70
C LYS A 32 0.40 11.11 2.42
N GLY A 33 1.53 10.96 1.72
CA GLY A 33 2.86 11.09 2.31
C GLY A 33 3.20 9.99 3.31
N TRP A 34 2.55 8.83 3.23
CA TRP A 34 2.86 7.66 4.08
C TRP A 34 4.12 6.94 3.58
N ILE A 35 4.33 6.95 2.27
CA ILE A 35 5.55 6.46 1.65
C ILE A 35 6.12 7.53 0.74
N GLU A 36 7.43 7.60 0.65
CA GLU A 36 8.15 8.49 -0.23
C GLU A 36 9.21 7.73 -1.02
N LYS A 37 9.64 8.28 -2.15
CA LYS A 37 10.79 7.73 -2.87
C LYS A 37 12.05 8.25 -2.19
N ALA A 38 12.89 7.33 -1.71
CA ALA A 38 14.19 7.68 -1.14
C ALA A 38 15.03 8.49 -2.13
N ASP A 39 14.99 8.08 -3.40
CA ASP A 39 15.75 8.67 -4.47
C ASP A 39 14.94 8.57 -5.78
N PRO A 40 14.91 9.62 -6.63
CA PRO A 40 14.22 9.55 -7.92
C PRO A 40 14.81 8.50 -8.88
N LYS A 41 16.03 8.02 -8.61
CA LYS A 41 16.70 6.95 -9.39
C LYS A 41 16.51 5.56 -8.79
N GLU A 42 16.11 5.48 -7.53
CA GLU A 42 15.89 4.21 -6.84
C GLU A 42 14.44 3.75 -7.02
N LYS A 43 14.27 2.43 -7.12
CA LYS A 43 12.92 1.81 -7.09
C LYS A 43 12.44 1.56 -5.66
N ASN A 44 13.22 1.97 -4.67
CA ASN A 44 12.94 1.78 -3.26
C ASN A 44 12.05 2.92 -2.75
N TYR A 45 10.97 2.53 -2.08
CA TYR A 45 10.11 3.44 -1.33
C TYR A 45 10.43 3.29 0.15
N LEU A 46 10.53 4.42 0.85
CA LEU A 46 10.67 4.47 2.29
C LEU A 46 9.33 4.84 2.91
N ILE A 47 9.07 4.29 4.09
CA ILE A 47 7.93 4.70 4.91
C ILE A 47 8.36 5.96 5.67
N THR A 48 7.52 6.99 5.62
CA THR A 48 7.77 8.25 6.35
C THR A 48 7.33 8.10 7.80
N ALA A 49 7.78 8.99 8.69
CA ALA A 49 7.31 8.99 10.08
C ALA A 49 5.77 9.09 10.21
N ILE A 50 5.12 9.80 9.29
CA ILE A 50 3.66 9.87 9.22
C ILE A 50 3.08 8.53 8.79
N GLY A 51 3.69 7.92 7.77
CA GLY A 51 3.34 6.58 7.33
C GLY A 51 3.42 5.55 8.44
N GLU A 52 4.45 5.62 9.29
CA GLU A 52 4.60 4.68 10.40
C GLU A 52 3.41 4.71 11.36
N ILE A 53 3.00 5.92 11.75
CA ILE A 53 1.85 6.14 12.64
C ILE A 53 0.55 5.68 11.97
N GLU A 54 0.36 6.05 10.71
CA GLU A 54 -0.89 5.79 10.00
C GLU A 54 -1.04 4.31 9.59
N PHE A 55 0.04 3.63 9.21
CA PHE A 55 0.05 2.19 9.00
C PHE A 55 -0.22 1.44 10.30
N ALA A 56 0.36 1.86 11.42
CA ALA A 56 0.04 1.30 12.73
C ALA A 56 -1.45 1.48 13.08
N LYS A 57 -2.04 2.65 12.81
CA LYS A 57 -3.49 2.91 12.96
C LYS A 57 -4.34 2.05 12.02
N LEU A 58 -3.85 1.75 10.82
CA LEU A 58 -4.49 0.84 9.87
C LEU A 58 -4.41 -0.63 10.34
N GLY A 59 -3.62 -0.93 11.38
CA GLY A 59 -3.38 -2.29 11.88
C GLY A 59 -2.25 -3.04 11.15
N VAL A 60 -1.43 -2.32 10.39
CA VAL A 60 -0.24 -2.87 9.72
C VAL A 60 0.93 -2.82 10.69
N ASP A 61 1.49 -3.99 11.01
CA ASP A 61 2.66 -4.10 11.88
C ASP A 61 3.94 -3.91 11.06
N LEU A 62 4.51 -2.71 11.14
CA LEU A 62 5.75 -2.35 10.46
C LEU A 62 6.99 -2.98 11.07
N SER A 63 6.92 -3.50 12.30
CA SER A 63 8.04 -4.21 12.95
C SER A 63 8.42 -5.50 12.20
N LYS A 64 7.53 -5.98 11.34
CA LYS A 64 7.77 -7.13 10.46
C LYS A 64 8.62 -6.79 9.23
N ILE A 65 8.74 -5.51 8.89
CA ILE A 65 9.61 -5.03 7.82
C ILE A 65 11.01 -4.90 8.43
N LYS A 66 11.89 -5.86 8.14
CA LYS A 66 13.30 -5.76 8.51
C LYS A 66 14.01 -4.88 7.49
N SER A 67 14.60 -3.76 7.96
CA SER A 67 15.57 -2.95 7.23
C SER A 67 16.87 -3.70 6.98
#